data_AF-A0A973SSC4-F1
#
_entry.id   AF-A0A973SSC4-F1
#
_cell.length_a   1.000
_cell.length_b   1.000
_cell.length_c   1.000
_cell.angle_alpha   90.00
_cell.angle_beta   90.00
_cell.angle_gamma   90.00
#
_symmetry.space_group_name_H-M   'P 1'
#
loop_
_entity.id
_entity.type
_entity.pdbx_description
1 polymer ?
#
loop_
_entity_poly.entity_id
_entity_poly.type
_entity_poly.pdbx_seq_one_letter_code
_entity_poly.pdbx_strand_id
1 'polypeptide(L)' 'PRPVVIVHGTDDERVPLLVSESYAAAHPAASLVRLPGAGHFVLIDPESEAWPAVLRELARLRPASVPPRTGGSRP' A
#
# COMPACT_ATOMS: atom_id res chain seq x y z
N PRO A 1 -13.03 -8.13 7.40
CA PRO A 1 -12.37 -6.99 6.72
C PRO A 1 -10.92 -7.34 6.33
N ARG A 2 -10.48 -6.97 5.12
CA ARG A 2 -9.07 -7.07 4.73
C ARG A 2 -8.36 -5.73 4.97
N PRO A 3 -7.06 -5.73 5.31
CA PRO A 3 -6.32 -4.48 5.46
C PRO A 3 -6.25 -3.75 4.11
N VAL A 4 -6.43 -2.43 4.15
CA VAL A 4 -6.36 -1.54 2.97
C VAL A 4 -5.37 -0.43 3.29
N VAL A 5 -4.41 -0.21 2.39
CA VAL A 5 -3.47 0.91 2.45
C VAL A 5 -3.57 1.67 1.15
N ILE A 6 -3.75 2.98 1.22
CA ILE A 6 -3.70 3.89 0.08
C ILE A 6 -2.37 4.63 0.14
N VAL A 7 -1.57 4.54 -0.91
CA VAL A 7 -0.38 5.38 -1.10
C VAL A 7 -0.75 6.42 -2.15
N HIS A 8 -0.62 7.71 -1.82
CA HIS A 8 -1.10 8.82 -2.65
C HIS A 8 -0.04 9.92 -2.73
N GLY A 9 0.28 10.41 -3.93
CA GLY A 9 1.18 11.53 -4.13
C GLY A 9 0.47 12.87 -4.01
N THR A 10 0.97 13.81 -3.22
CA THR A 10 0.26 15.07 -2.92
C THR A 10 0.09 16.00 -4.11
N ASP A 11 0.89 15.80 -5.17
CA ASP A 11 0.93 16.63 -6.35
C ASP A 11 0.29 15.89 -7.54
N ASP A 12 -0.55 14.88 -7.26
CA ASP A 12 -1.38 14.21 -8.26
C ASP A 12 -2.48 15.15 -8.77
N GLU A 13 -2.25 15.70 -9.96
CA GLU A 13 -3.21 16.57 -10.66
C GLU A 13 -4.34 15.80 -11.36
N ARG A 14 -4.21 14.46 -11.51
CA ARG A 14 -5.24 13.63 -12.16
C ARG A 14 -6.28 13.14 -11.17
N VAL A 15 -5.84 12.72 -10.00
CA VAL A 15 -6.70 12.27 -8.91
C VAL A 15 -6.40 13.12 -7.68
N PRO A 16 -7.26 14.09 -7.34
CA PRO A 16 -7.04 14.94 -6.17
C PRO A 16 -6.91 14.13 -4.87
N LEU A 17 -5.98 14.56 -4.00
CA LEU A 17 -5.75 13.95 -2.67
C LEU A 17 -7.04 13.77 -1.85
N LEU A 18 -7.99 14.70 -2.00
CA LEU A 18 -9.29 14.66 -1.31
C LEU A 18 -10.05 13.35 -1.54
N VAL A 19 -9.87 12.68 -2.69
CA VAL A 19 -10.51 11.38 -2.96
C VAL A 19 -10.03 10.32 -1.97
N SER A 20 -8.71 10.24 -1.75
CA SER A 20 -8.12 9.30 -0.80
C SER A 20 -8.43 9.68 0.65
N GLU A 21 -8.48 10.97 0.97
CA GLU A 21 -8.86 11.45 2.30
C GLU A 21 -10.31 11.11 2.65
N SER A 22 -11.22 11.35 1.71
CA SER A 22 -12.64 10.97 1.81
C SER A 22 -12.80 9.46 2.06
N TYR A 23 -12.07 8.63 1.29
CA TYR A 23 -12.10 7.20 1.48
C TYR A 23 -11.62 6.79 2.87
N ALA A 24 -10.50 7.33 3.34
CA ALA A 24 -9.95 7.01 4.67
C ALA A 24 -10.88 7.45 5.81
N ALA A 25 -11.57 8.60 5.66
CA ALA A 25 -12.55 9.07 6.63
C ALA A 25 -13.78 8.14 6.70
N ALA A 26 -14.25 7.63 5.56
CA ALA A 26 -15.37 6.70 5.49
C ALA A 26 -15.01 5.26 5.92
N HIS A 27 -13.73 4.89 5.87
CA HIS A 27 -13.24 3.54 6.17
C HIS A 27 -12.12 3.59 7.22
N PRO A 28 -12.42 3.66 8.53
CA PRO A 28 -11.41 3.82 9.58
C PRO A 28 -10.36 2.71 9.68
N ALA A 29 -10.63 1.55 9.08
CA ALA A 29 -9.67 0.43 8.99
C ALA A 29 -8.66 0.58 7.83
N ALA A 30 -8.87 1.55 6.93
CA ALA A 30 -7.92 1.88 5.87
C ALA A 30 -6.90 2.89 6.38
N SER A 31 -5.65 2.76 5.95
CA SER A 31 -4.62 3.77 6.17
C SER A 31 -4.30 4.56 4.90
N LEU A 32 -3.92 5.82 5.06
CA LEU A 32 -3.51 6.72 3.98
C LEU A 32 -2.06 7.16 4.20
N VAL A 33 -1.19 6.83 3.26
CA VAL A 33 0.21 7.25 3.18
C VAL A 33 0.31 8.33 2.11
N ARG A 34 0.62 9.56 2.53
CA ARG A 34 0.83 10.70 1.63
C ARG A 34 2.32 10.80 1.29
N LEU A 35 2.64 10.94 0.01
CA LEU A 35 4.00 11.19 -0.47
C LEU A 35 4.11 12.64 -0.98
N PRO A 36 4.75 13.54 -0.21
CA PRO A 36 4.91 14.93 -0.62
C PRO A 36 5.62 15.06 -1.96
N GLY A 37 5.11 15.91 -2.86
CA GLY A 37 5.73 16.19 -4.16
C GLY A 37 5.54 15.11 -5.23
N ALA A 38 4.96 13.96 -4.88
CA ALA A 38 4.77 12.86 -5.83
C ALA A 38 3.52 13.10 -6.69
N GLY A 39 3.66 12.88 -8.00
CA GLY A 39 2.54 12.94 -8.95
C GLY A 39 1.85 11.59 -9.16
N HIS A 40 0.96 11.54 -10.16
CA HIS A 40 0.09 10.38 -10.43
C HIS A 40 0.82 9.06 -10.72
N PHE A 41 1.81 9.09 -11.62
CA PHE A 41 2.42 7.86 -12.16
C PHE A 41 3.68 7.39 -11.43
N VAL A 42 4.32 8.24 -10.63
CA VAL A 42 5.58 7.87 -9.97
C VAL A 42 5.39 6.68 -9.02
N LEU A 43 4.20 6.51 -8.44
CA LEU A 43 3.89 5.39 -7.55
C LEU A 43 3.95 4.01 -8.21
N ILE A 44 3.84 3.92 -9.54
CA ILE A 44 3.85 2.66 -10.29
C ILE A 44 5.12 2.49 -11.15
N ASP A 45 6.00 3.48 -11.14
CA ASP A 45 7.28 3.44 -11.83
C ASP A 45 8.36 2.86 -10.89
N PRO A 46 8.92 1.67 -11.18
CA PRO A 46 9.94 1.04 -10.35
C PRO A 46 11.25 1.82 -10.22
N GLU A 47 11.51 2.76 -11.13
CA GLU A 47 12.73 3.58 -11.15
C GLU A 47 12.55 4.90 -10.37
N SER A 48 11.32 5.22 -9.94
CA SER A 48 11.04 6.47 -9.24
C SER A 48 11.47 6.47 -7.77
N GLU A 49 11.70 7.66 -7.23
CA GLU A 49 11.96 7.86 -5.79
C GLU A 49 10.75 7.49 -4.90
N ALA A 50 9.55 7.44 -5.48
CA ALA A 50 8.32 7.10 -4.76
C ALA A 50 8.15 5.58 -4.58
N TRP A 51 8.72 4.77 -5.49
CA TRP A 51 8.55 3.31 -5.52
C TRP A 51 8.91 2.58 -4.22
N PRO A 52 10.02 2.93 -3.52
CA PRO A 52 10.34 2.29 -2.26
C PRO A 52 9.23 2.43 -1.19
N ALA A 53 8.43 3.50 -1.23
CA ALA A 53 7.30 3.66 -0.31
C ALA A 53 6.21 2.61 -0.54
N VAL A 54 5.88 2.33 -1.81
CA VAL A 54 4.89 1.30 -2.17
C VAL A 54 5.36 -0.08 -1.72
N LEU A 55 6.65 -0.42 -1.96
CA LEU A 55 7.22 -1.69 -1.51
C LEU A 55 7.21 -1.86 0.01
N ARG A 56 7.48 -0.78 0.77
CA ARG A 56 7.40 -0.80 2.24
C ARG A 56 6.00 -1.16 2.71
N GLU A 57 4.96 -0.53 2.15
CA GLU A 57 3.58 -0.80 2.56
C GLU A 57 3.11 -2.18 2.13
N LEU A 58 3.50 -2.64 0.93
CA LEU A 58 3.25 -4.03 0.50
C LEU A 58 3.91 -5.04 1.45
N ALA A 59 5.13 -4.79 1.91
CA ALA A 59 5.81 -5.66 2.88
C ALA A 59 5.08 -5.72 4.22
N ARG A 60 4.51 -4.61 4.71
CA ARG A 60 3.70 -4.57 5.94
C ARG A 60 2.40 -5.36 5.83
N LEU A 61 1.84 -5.45 4.63
CA LEU A 61 0.60 -6.17 4.37
C LEU A 61 0.79 -7.68 4.20
N ARG A 62 2.05 -8.16 4.11
CA ARG A 62 2.30 -9.59 4.01
C ARG A 62 1.82 -10.29 5.29
N PRO A 63 0.98 -11.32 5.19
CA PRO A 63 0.71 -12.17 6.34
C PRO A 63 2.03 -12.74 6.85
N ALA A 64 2.12 -12.98 8.16
CA ALA A 64 3.21 -13.79 8.70
C ALA A 64 3.29 -15.08 7.88
N SER A 65 4.48 -15.41 7.37
CA SER A 65 4.70 -16.61 6.56
C SER A 65 4.17 -17.81 7.33
N VAL A 66 3.20 -18.52 6.75
CA VAL A 66 2.75 -19.81 7.28
C VAL A 66 4.00 -20.71 7.30
N PRO A 67 4.44 -21.21 8.46
CA PRO A 67 5.60 -22.09 8.50
C PRO A 67 5.34 -23.29 7.59
N PRO A 68 6.36 -23.80 6.88
CA PRO A 68 6.19 -24.97 6.02
C PRO A 68 5.60 -26.10 6.86
N ARG A 69 4.50 -26.71 6.38
CA ARG A 69 3.94 -27.89 7.01
C ARG A 69 5.04 -28.95 6.99
N THR A 70 5.65 -29.22 8.14
CA THR A 70 6.57 -30.35 8.31
C THR A 70 5.80 -31.59 7.91
N GLY A 71 6.20 -32.18 6.78
CA GLY A 71 5.54 -33.36 6.23
C GLY A 71 5.60 -34.49 7.25
N GLY A 72 4.44 -34.81 7.84
CA GLY A 72 4.28 -36.07 8.53
C GLY A 72 4.38 -37.18 7.48
N SER A 73 5.45 -37.97 7.57
CA SER A 73 5.57 -39.22 6.83
C SER A 73 4.34 -40.06 7.16
N ARG A 74 3.49 -40.30 6.17
CA ARG A 74 2.36 -41.22 6.31
C ARG A 74 2.91 -42.64 6.12
N PRO A 75 2.50 -43.62 6.95
CA PRO A 75 3.00 -45.00 6.89
C PRO A 75 2.71 -45.67 5.56
#